data_AF-A9GMQ9-F1
#
_entry.id   AF-A9GMQ9-F1
#
_cell.length_a   1.000
_cell.length_b   1.000
_cell.length_c   1.000
_cell.angle_alpha   90.00
_cell.angle_beta   90.00
_cell.angle_gamma   90.00
#
_symmetry.space_group_name_H-M   'P 1'
#
loop_
_entity.id
_entity.type
_entity.pdbx_description
1 polymer ?
#
loop_
_entity_poly.entity_id
_entity_poly.type
_entity_poly.pdbx_seq_one_letter_code
_entity_poly.pdbx_strand_id
1 'polypeptide(L)'
;MRSARRRWSAAALLLLGVALYLVHRSREPDARPPPSSRQETSRAEAPRETTSRGGSNEPPASAGSTVLAAAIDDLPVIGPSPDDRHDGPAHPHPITQRHVEIQHENGLIGLLNDAMSARNGARMRELVHEYRRTHPGDPNHLQDGYEIIANCLDAPGEASRAAAEGYYAEHRASTVRRFVRRICLEGG
;
A
#
# COMPACT_ATOMS: atom_id res chain seq x y z
N MET A 1 -53.13 -22.45 32.18
CA MET A 1 -52.29 -21.39 31.59
C MET A 1 -50.95 -21.13 32.30
N ARG A 2 -50.71 -21.57 33.56
CA ARG A 2 -49.43 -21.32 34.27
C ARG A 2 -48.24 -22.22 33.82
N SER A 3 -48.51 -23.36 33.18
CA SER A 3 -47.48 -24.32 32.75
C SER A 3 -46.73 -23.90 31.47
N ALA A 4 -47.37 -23.15 30.57
CA ALA A 4 -46.75 -22.68 29.34
C ALA A 4 -45.66 -21.65 29.62
N ARG A 5 -45.92 -20.64 30.45
CA ARG A 5 -44.93 -19.59 30.79
C ARG A 5 -43.64 -20.15 31.38
N ARG A 6 -43.72 -21.24 32.17
CA ARG A 6 -42.56 -21.86 32.81
C ARG A 6 -41.60 -22.55 31.82
N ARG A 7 -42.12 -23.06 30.70
CA ARG A 7 -41.30 -23.72 29.65
C ARG A 7 -40.50 -22.71 28.83
N TRP A 8 -41.05 -21.51 28.60
CA TRP A 8 -40.38 -20.47 27.84
C TRP A 8 -39.23 -19.83 28.61
N SER A 9 -39.38 -19.65 29.93
CA SER A 9 -38.30 -19.14 30.77
C SER A 9 -37.09 -20.09 30.83
N ALA A 10 -37.33 -21.40 30.83
CA ALA A 10 -36.24 -22.39 30.81
C ALA A 10 -35.46 -22.37 29.49
N ALA A 11 -36.15 -22.25 28.36
CA ALA A 11 -35.51 -22.14 27.05
C ALA A 11 -34.66 -20.86 26.92
N ALA A 12 -35.17 -19.73 27.41
CA ALA A 12 -34.45 -18.45 27.39
C ALA A 12 -33.15 -18.50 28.22
N LEU A 13 -33.17 -19.13 29.40
CA LEU A 13 -31.98 -19.27 30.24
C LEU A 13 -30.94 -20.21 29.62
N LEU A 14 -31.37 -21.29 28.96
CA LEU A 14 -30.47 -22.19 28.21
C LEU A 14 -29.78 -21.46 27.06
N LEU A 15 -30.53 -20.69 26.27
CA LEU A 15 -29.96 -19.91 25.16
C LEU A 15 -28.97 -18.84 25.65
N LEU A 16 -29.29 -18.16 26.75
CA LEU A 16 -28.38 -17.18 27.35
C LEU A 16 -27.08 -17.84 27.85
N GLY A 17 -27.18 -19.02 28.48
CA GLY A 17 -26.01 -19.77 28.92
C GLY A 17 -25.11 -20.21 27.77
N VAL A 18 -25.68 -20.68 26.67
CA VAL A 18 -24.93 -21.07 25.46
C VAL A 18 -24.24 -19.85 24.83
N ALA A 19 -24.94 -18.71 24.73
CA ALA A 19 -24.35 -17.47 24.21
C ALA A 19 -23.17 -16.99 25.05
N LEU A 20 -23.30 -17.01 26.38
CA LEU A 20 -22.20 -16.63 27.29
C LEU A 20 -21.01 -17.59 27.21
N TYR A 21 -21.26 -18.90 27.07
CA TYR A 21 -20.20 -19.89 26.90
C TYR A 21 -19.39 -19.67 25.60
N LEU A 22 -20.05 -19.34 24.49
CA LEU A 22 -19.37 -19.06 23.21
C LEU A 22 -18.54 -17.76 23.26
N VAL A 23 -19.04 -16.73 23.95
CA VAL A 23 -18.29 -15.48 24.17
C VAL A 23 -17.09 -15.68 25.08
N HIS A 24 -17.16 -16.60 26.05
CA HIS A 24 -16.01 -16.88 26.91
C HIS A 24 -14.93 -17.68 26.17
N ARG A 25 -15.32 -18.68 25.36
CA ARG A 25 -14.39 -19.52 24.60
C ARG A 25 -13.61 -18.74 23.54
N SER A 26 -14.20 -17.70 22.97
CA SER A 26 -13.55 -16.82 21.99
C SER A 26 -12.53 -15.85 22.58
N ARG A 27 -12.41 -15.79 23.91
CA ARG A 27 -11.44 -14.92 24.62
C ARG A 27 -10.19 -15.65 25.12
N GLU A 28 -9.97 -16.93 24.81
CA GLU A 28 -8.69 -17.57 25.15
C GLU A 28 -7.55 -16.89 24.39
N PRO A 29 -6.59 -16.26 25.08
CA PRO A 29 -5.46 -15.62 24.44
C PRO A 29 -4.48 -16.67 23.93
N ASP A 30 -4.17 -16.58 22.64
CA ASP A 30 -3.15 -17.36 21.94
C ASP A 30 -1.80 -17.20 22.68
N ALA A 31 -1.43 -18.20 23.47
CA ALA A 31 -0.15 -18.28 24.18
C ALA A 31 0.99 -18.61 23.21
N ARG A 32 1.21 -17.77 22.20
CA ARG A 32 2.38 -17.89 21.32
C ARG A 32 3.61 -17.31 22.03
N PRO A 33 4.71 -18.08 22.15
CA PRO A 33 5.97 -17.55 22.63
C PRO A 33 6.52 -16.49 21.65
N PRO A 34 7.17 -15.42 22.12
CA PRO A 34 7.80 -14.44 21.25
C PRO A 34 9.01 -15.06 20.52
N PRO A 35 9.24 -14.73 19.23
CA PRO A 35 10.42 -15.19 18.51
C PRO A 35 11.70 -14.53 19.05
N SER A 36 12.67 -15.40 19.33
CA SER A 36 14.01 -15.11 19.81
C SER A 36 14.84 -14.28 18.82
N SER A 37 15.66 -13.41 19.40
CA SER A 37 16.60 -12.49 18.81
C SER A 37 17.61 -13.10 17.84
N ARG A 38 17.86 -12.37 16.74
CA ARG A 38 19.17 -12.00 16.18
C ARG A 38 20.22 -13.12 16.07
N GLN A 39 20.46 -13.57 14.83
CA GLN A 39 21.72 -14.23 14.48
C GLN A 39 22.35 -13.52 13.28
N GLU A 40 23.44 -12.80 13.58
CA GLU A 40 24.39 -12.22 12.63
C GLU A 40 25.01 -13.32 11.78
N THR A 41 25.09 -13.11 10.46
CA THR A 41 26.06 -13.79 9.62
C THR A 41 27.00 -12.77 8.99
N SER A 42 28.21 -12.75 9.57
CA SER A 42 29.42 -12.14 9.04
C SER A 42 29.72 -12.73 7.66
N ARG A 43 29.86 -11.88 6.63
CA ARG A 43 30.35 -12.30 5.32
C ARG A 43 31.63 -11.53 5.00
N ALA A 44 32.71 -12.30 4.98
CA ALA A 44 34.07 -11.89 4.74
C ALA A 44 34.31 -11.37 3.31
N GLU A 45 35.23 -10.42 3.28
CA GLU A 45 35.80 -9.64 2.20
C GLU A 45 36.83 -10.43 1.39
N ALA A 46 36.93 -10.18 0.08
CA ALA A 46 38.06 -10.62 -0.74
C ALA A 46 38.31 -9.68 -1.94
N PRO A 47 39.58 -9.52 -2.38
CA PRO A 47 40.11 -8.27 -2.94
C PRO A 47 40.18 -8.21 -4.48
N ARG A 48 40.28 -6.98 -5.00
CA ARG A 48 40.38 -6.62 -6.43
C ARG A 48 41.79 -6.80 -6.99
N GLU A 49 41.87 -7.15 -8.28
CA GLU A 49 43.07 -7.01 -9.11
C GLU A 49 42.83 -6.04 -10.28
N THR A 50 43.86 -5.24 -10.54
CA THR A 50 43.99 -4.09 -11.45
C THR A 50 44.69 -4.42 -12.76
N THR A 51 44.23 -3.89 -13.90
CA THR A 51 45.03 -3.37 -15.06
C THR A 51 44.04 -2.87 -16.13
N SER A 52 43.99 -1.61 -16.60
CA SER A 52 44.94 -0.67 -17.24
C SER A 52 44.82 -0.63 -18.78
N ARG A 53 44.63 0.61 -19.28
CA ARG A 53 45.05 1.18 -20.58
C ARG A 53 44.08 1.15 -21.78
N GLY A 54 43.58 2.35 -22.11
CA GLY A 54 43.83 2.96 -23.43
C GLY A 54 42.61 3.24 -24.32
N GLY A 55 42.47 4.49 -24.78
CA GLY A 55 41.74 4.79 -26.01
C GLY A 55 40.72 5.92 -25.91
N SER A 56 41.20 7.15 -26.07
CA SER A 56 40.46 8.38 -26.33
C SER A 56 39.32 8.21 -27.34
N ASN A 57 38.15 8.82 -27.08
CA ASN A 57 37.32 9.51 -28.08
C ASN A 57 36.19 10.29 -27.39
N GLU A 58 36.33 11.60 -27.44
CA GLU A 58 35.37 12.62 -27.01
C GLU A 58 34.15 12.67 -27.95
N PRO A 59 32.91 12.77 -27.43
CA PRO A 59 31.78 13.26 -28.20
C PRO A 59 31.23 14.59 -27.63
N PRO A 60 30.55 15.38 -28.48
CA PRO A 60 30.46 16.83 -28.31
C PRO A 60 29.32 17.27 -27.40
N ALA A 61 29.50 18.48 -26.88
CA ALA A 61 28.61 19.19 -25.97
C ALA A 61 27.17 19.33 -26.51
N SER A 62 26.20 18.92 -25.68
CA SER A 62 24.82 19.39 -25.75
C SER A 62 24.65 20.56 -24.77
N ALA A 63 24.49 21.74 -25.36
CA ALA A 63 24.19 22.97 -24.66
C ALA A 63 22.77 22.96 -24.09
N GLY A 64 22.63 23.57 -22.91
CA GLY A 64 21.47 24.40 -22.59
C GLY A 64 20.44 23.80 -21.63
N SER A 65 20.70 23.88 -20.33
CA SER A 65 19.74 24.48 -19.39
C SER A 65 20.44 24.84 -18.09
N THR A 66 21.18 25.96 -18.12
CA THR A 66 21.62 26.64 -16.90
C THR A 66 20.46 27.48 -16.37
N VAL A 67 20.47 27.64 -15.05
CA VAL A 67 19.72 28.62 -14.24
C VAL A 67 18.37 28.16 -13.68
N LEU A 68 18.41 27.38 -12.60
CA LEU A 68 17.77 27.79 -11.33
C LEU A 68 18.33 26.96 -10.14
N ALA A 69 19.57 27.22 -9.74
CA ALA A 69 20.13 26.66 -8.50
C ALA A 69 21.11 27.66 -7.89
N ALA A 70 20.61 28.84 -7.54
CA ALA A 70 21.35 29.82 -6.76
C ALA A 70 20.42 30.35 -5.67
N ALA A 71 20.21 29.55 -4.62
CA ALA A 71 19.81 29.97 -3.27
C ALA A 71 19.41 28.76 -2.40
N ILE A 72 20.32 27.83 -2.15
CA ILE A 72 20.29 27.03 -0.91
C ILE A 72 21.74 26.97 -0.44
N ASP A 73 22.10 27.99 0.34
CA ASP A 73 23.38 28.08 1.03
C ASP A 73 23.39 27.08 2.20
N ASP A 74 24.51 26.36 2.33
CA ASP A 74 25.01 25.72 3.55
C ASP A 74 24.24 24.55 4.20
N LEU A 75 23.87 23.54 3.41
CA LEU A 75 23.92 22.17 3.91
C LEU A 75 24.91 21.36 3.06
N PRO A 76 25.95 20.72 3.66
CA PRO A 76 26.80 19.82 2.91
C PRO A 76 25.94 18.65 2.44
N VAL A 77 25.58 18.66 1.16
CA VAL A 77 25.03 17.50 0.47
C VAL A 77 26.14 16.46 0.45
N ILE A 78 26.14 15.56 1.42
CA ILE A 78 26.97 14.35 1.39
C ILE A 78 26.31 13.38 0.41
N GLY A 79 26.51 13.66 -0.86
CA GLY A 79 26.17 12.82 -2.00
C GLY A 79 27.34 12.86 -2.97
N PRO A 80 27.40 11.90 -3.92
CA PRO A 80 28.43 11.95 -4.95
C PRO A 80 28.42 13.33 -5.62
N SER A 81 29.60 13.95 -5.68
CA SER A 81 29.79 15.22 -6.37
C SER A 81 29.31 15.08 -7.82
N PRO A 82 28.76 16.13 -8.45
CA PRO A 82 28.56 16.11 -9.90
C PRO A 82 29.85 15.78 -10.68
N ASP A 83 31.02 15.97 -10.07
CA ASP A 83 32.33 15.57 -10.60
C ASP A 83 32.75 14.13 -10.27
N ASP A 84 32.00 13.41 -9.42
CA ASP A 84 32.21 11.99 -9.14
C ASP A 84 31.73 11.17 -10.34
N ARG A 85 32.59 11.07 -11.36
CA ARG A 85 32.38 10.19 -12.51
C ARG A 85 32.09 8.78 -12.01
N HIS A 86 30.86 8.33 -12.21
CA HIS A 86 30.51 6.93 -12.03
C HIS A 86 31.13 6.13 -13.17
N ASP A 87 32.42 5.84 -13.07
CA ASP A 87 33.19 4.99 -14.01
C ASP A 87 32.83 3.49 -13.87
N GLY A 88 31.62 3.19 -13.38
CA GLY A 88 31.07 1.84 -13.39
C GLY A 88 30.61 1.47 -14.80
N PRO A 89 30.50 0.18 -15.15
CA PRO A 89 29.93 -0.21 -16.43
C PRO A 89 28.54 0.40 -16.55
N ALA A 90 28.31 1.17 -17.61
CA ALA A 90 26.97 1.60 -17.98
C ALA A 90 26.20 0.36 -18.41
N HIS A 91 25.62 -0.35 -17.44
CA HIS A 91 24.73 -1.46 -17.71
C HIS A 91 23.43 -0.86 -18.27
N PRO A 92 23.09 -1.06 -19.55
CA PRO A 92 21.81 -0.60 -20.05
C PRO A 92 20.72 -1.38 -19.31
N HIS A 93 19.81 -0.66 -18.66
CA HIS A 93 18.57 -1.22 -18.13
C HIS A 93 17.49 -1.02 -19.20
N PRO A 94 17.31 -1.96 -20.14
CA PRO A 94 16.38 -1.76 -21.24
C PRO A 94 14.96 -1.59 -20.73
N ILE A 95 14.27 -0.57 -21.24
CA ILE A 95 12.84 -0.40 -21.00
C ILE A 95 12.10 -1.47 -21.79
N THR A 96 11.56 -2.43 -21.05
CA THR A 96 10.69 -3.50 -21.59
C THR A 96 9.22 -3.04 -21.60
N GLN A 97 8.38 -3.74 -22.36
CA GLN A 97 6.92 -3.52 -22.35
C GLN A 97 6.33 -3.60 -20.93
N ARG A 98 6.87 -4.48 -20.08
CA ARG A 98 6.44 -4.60 -18.69
C ARG A 98 6.68 -3.31 -17.89
N HIS A 99 7.75 -2.56 -18.17
CA HIS A 99 7.97 -1.27 -17.52
C HIS A 99 6.92 -0.24 -17.93
N VAL A 100 6.49 -0.25 -19.19
CA VAL A 100 5.44 0.65 -19.70
C VAL A 100 4.10 0.33 -19.04
N GLU A 101 3.76 -0.95 -18.88
CA GLU A 101 2.56 -1.37 -18.15
C GLU A 101 2.61 -0.92 -16.69
N ILE A 102 3.72 -1.16 -15.98
CA ILE A 102 3.90 -0.74 -14.58
C ILE A 102 3.81 0.78 -14.46
N GLN A 103 4.41 1.53 -15.39
CA GLN A 103 4.34 2.99 -15.39
C GLN A 103 2.90 3.47 -15.56
N HIS A 104 2.15 2.86 -16.47
CA HIS A 104 0.75 3.19 -16.69
C HIS A 104 -0.12 2.86 -15.46
N GLU A 105 0.07 1.68 -14.85
CA GLU A 105 -0.60 1.30 -13.60
C GLU A 105 -0.30 2.29 -12.46
N ASN A 106 0.97 2.62 -12.27
CA ASN A 106 1.42 3.57 -11.25
C ASN A 106 0.82 4.98 -11.49
N GLY A 107 0.68 5.38 -12.76
CA GLY A 107 0.01 6.63 -13.13
C GLY A 107 -1.45 6.65 -12.70
N LEU A 108 -2.20 5.57 -12.97
CA LEU A 108 -3.60 5.45 -12.53
C LEU A 108 -3.74 5.46 -11.00
N ILE A 109 -2.86 4.74 -10.28
CA ILE A 109 -2.82 4.74 -8.81
C ILE A 109 -2.52 6.14 -8.27
N GLY A 110 -1.60 6.87 -8.90
CA GLY A 110 -1.31 8.28 -8.57
C GLY A 110 -2.58 9.14 -8.68
N LEU A 111 -3.27 9.09 -9.81
CA LEU A 111 -4.50 9.83 -10.04
C LEU A 111 -5.63 9.46 -9.05
N LEU A 112 -5.73 8.18 -8.67
CA LEU A 112 -6.67 7.71 -7.64
C LEU A 112 -6.35 8.31 -6.27
N ASN A 113 -5.07 8.37 -5.91
CA ASN A 113 -4.62 8.98 -4.65
C ASN A 113 -4.85 10.51 -4.63
N ASP A 114 -4.66 11.18 -5.76
CA ASP A 114 -4.93 12.60 -5.90
C ASP A 114 -6.43 12.90 -5.76
N ALA A 115 -7.28 12.14 -6.45
CA ALA A 115 -8.74 12.25 -6.35
C ALA A 115 -9.25 11.96 -4.93
N MET A 116 -8.68 10.95 -4.27
CA MET A 116 -8.96 10.64 -2.86
C MET A 116 -8.57 11.79 -1.94
N SER A 117 -7.38 12.38 -2.14
CA SER A 117 -6.90 13.53 -1.36
C SER A 117 -7.78 14.76 -1.55
N ALA A 118 -8.28 14.96 -2.77
CA ALA A 118 -9.26 16.01 -3.09
C ALA A 118 -10.70 15.69 -2.65
N ARG A 119 -10.94 14.53 -2.03
CA ARG A 119 -12.26 14.01 -1.65
C ARG A 119 -13.27 13.98 -2.81
N ASN A 120 -12.82 13.67 -4.03
CA ASN A 120 -13.66 13.63 -5.23
C ASN A 120 -14.04 12.18 -5.58
N GLY A 121 -15.11 11.67 -4.97
CA GLY A 121 -15.57 10.29 -5.18
C GLY A 121 -16.02 9.99 -6.62
N ALA A 122 -16.68 10.95 -7.28
CA ALA A 122 -17.06 10.83 -8.68
C ALA A 122 -15.84 10.56 -9.59
N ARG A 123 -14.78 11.36 -9.44
CA ARG A 123 -13.54 11.16 -10.21
C ARG A 123 -12.85 9.84 -9.86
N MET A 124 -12.88 9.43 -8.60
CA MET A 124 -12.35 8.11 -8.20
C MET A 124 -13.07 6.98 -8.92
N ARG A 125 -14.41 7.01 -9.04
CA ARG A 125 -15.16 5.96 -9.76
C ARG A 125 -14.77 5.87 -11.23
N GLU A 126 -14.63 7.00 -11.92
CA GLU A 126 -14.14 7.03 -13.30
C GLU A 126 -12.78 6.33 -13.44
N LEU A 127 -11.84 6.67 -12.55
CA LEU A 127 -10.49 6.12 -12.55
C LEU A 127 -10.47 4.62 -12.17
N VAL A 128 -11.33 4.17 -11.25
CA VAL A 128 -11.46 2.74 -10.92
C VAL A 128 -11.99 1.94 -12.10
N HIS A 129 -12.97 2.48 -12.84
CA HIS A 129 -13.45 1.84 -14.07
C HIS A 129 -12.34 1.70 -15.12
N GLU A 130 -11.52 2.74 -15.30
CA GLU A 130 -10.36 2.67 -16.18
C GLU A 130 -9.32 1.65 -15.69
N TYR A 131 -9.06 1.61 -14.39
CA TYR A 131 -8.11 0.68 -13.79
C TYR A 131 -8.55 -0.79 -14.00
N ARG A 132 -9.83 -1.11 -13.72
CA ARG A 132 -10.42 -2.43 -13.98
C ARG A 132 -10.30 -2.87 -15.44
N ARG A 133 -10.52 -1.94 -16.38
CA ARG A 133 -10.45 -2.20 -17.82
C ARG A 133 -9.03 -2.49 -18.29
N THR A 134 -8.04 -1.79 -17.74
CA THR A 134 -6.65 -1.83 -18.21
C THR A 134 -5.78 -2.85 -17.45
N HIS A 135 -6.14 -3.16 -16.21
CA HIS A 135 -5.41 -4.10 -15.35
C HIS A 135 -6.41 -5.00 -14.61
N PRO A 136 -6.98 -6.02 -15.27
CA PRO A 136 -8.01 -6.87 -14.66
C PRO A 136 -7.46 -7.77 -13.53
N GLY A 137 -6.14 -7.95 -13.44
CA GLY A 137 -5.50 -8.66 -12.35
C GLY A 137 -5.21 -7.70 -11.19
N ASP A 138 -5.98 -7.82 -10.10
CA ASP A 138 -5.81 -7.00 -8.90
C ASP A 138 -5.49 -7.86 -7.68
N PRO A 139 -4.25 -8.38 -7.57
CA PRO A 139 -3.87 -9.31 -6.50
C PRO A 139 -3.92 -8.66 -5.11
N ASN A 140 -3.90 -7.33 -5.03
CA ASN A 140 -3.91 -6.58 -3.77
C ASN A 140 -5.28 -5.94 -3.48
N HIS A 141 -6.30 -6.22 -4.30
CA HIS A 141 -7.66 -5.69 -4.15
C HIS A 141 -7.70 -4.17 -4.02
N LEU A 142 -6.84 -3.47 -4.76
CA LEU A 142 -6.75 -2.01 -4.78
C LEU A 142 -8.03 -1.41 -5.39
N GLN A 143 -8.54 -2.00 -6.47
CA GLN A 143 -9.71 -1.52 -7.21
C GLN A 143 -10.95 -1.46 -6.31
N ASP A 144 -11.21 -2.52 -5.56
CA ASP A 144 -12.34 -2.59 -4.63
C ASP A 144 -12.15 -1.62 -3.46
N GLY A 145 -10.92 -1.47 -2.96
CA GLY A 145 -10.60 -0.52 -1.90
C GLY A 145 -10.87 0.93 -2.31
N TYR A 146 -10.46 1.31 -3.52
CA TYR A 146 -10.74 2.65 -4.05
C TYR A 146 -12.22 2.88 -4.35
N GLU A 147 -12.94 1.88 -4.84
CA GLU A 147 -14.40 1.99 -5.06
C GLU A 147 -15.16 2.21 -3.74
N ILE A 148 -14.79 1.48 -2.69
CA ILE A 148 -15.36 1.66 -1.35
C ILE A 148 -15.13 3.09 -0.85
N ILE A 149 -13.90 3.60 -0.98
CA ILE A 149 -13.59 4.98 -0.58
C ILE A 149 -14.44 5.97 -1.38
N ALA A 150 -14.57 5.80 -2.70
CA ALA A 150 -15.41 6.64 -3.53
C ALA A 150 -16.87 6.66 -3.06
N ASN A 151 -17.42 5.49 -2.72
CA ASN A 151 -18.78 5.37 -2.20
C ASN A 151 -18.95 6.04 -0.83
N CYS A 152 -17.98 5.93 0.08
CA CYS A 152 -18.00 6.64 1.35
C CYS A 152 -17.97 8.17 1.18
N LEU A 153 -17.25 8.68 0.18
CA LEU A 153 -17.15 10.11 -0.08
C LEU A 153 -18.45 10.68 -0.68
N ASP A 154 -19.06 9.98 -1.63
CA ASP A 154 -20.24 10.49 -2.34
C ASP A 154 -21.56 10.20 -1.62
N ALA A 155 -21.65 9.07 -0.91
CA ALA A 155 -22.85 8.61 -0.22
C ALA A 155 -22.48 8.05 1.17
N PRO A 156 -22.08 8.91 2.12
CA PRO A 156 -21.80 8.47 3.48
C PRO A 156 -23.07 7.91 4.13
N GLY A 157 -22.92 6.81 4.88
CA GLY A 157 -24.02 6.17 5.59
C GLY A 157 -23.72 4.73 5.99
N GLU A 158 -24.69 4.08 6.64
CA GLU A 158 -24.57 2.73 7.17
C GLU A 158 -24.15 1.70 6.10
N ALA A 159 -24.70 1.81 4.88
CA ALA A 159 -24.36 0.88 3.79
C ALA A 159 -22.88 1.00 3.38
N SER A 160 -22.39 2.23 3.18
CA SER A 160 -20.98 2.50 2.84
C SER A 160 -20.04 2.11 3.97
N ARG A 161 -20.45 2.34 5.23
CA ARG A 161 -19.69 1.92 6.42
C ARG A 161 -19.59 0.40 6.51
N ALA A 162 -20.71 -0.32 6.34
CA ALA A 162 -20.73 -1.78 6.38
C ALA A 162 -19.86 -2.40 5.28
N ALA A 163 -19.87 -1.85 4.06
CA ALA A 163 -18.99 -2.28 2.99
C ALA A 163 -17.50 -2.06 3.34
N ALA A 164 -17.17 -0.91 3.93
CA ALA A 164 -15.82 -0.62 4.39
C ALA A 164 -15.35 -1.56 5.52
N GLU A 165 -16.23 -1.94 6.45
CA GLU A 165 -15.94 -2.90 7.50
C GLU A 165 -15.64 -4.30 6.93
N GLY A 166 -16.45 -4.76 5.97
CA GLY A 166 -16.24 -6.02 5.26
C GLY A 166 -14.87 -6.06 4.57
N TYR A 167 -14.58 -5.03 3.77
CA TYR A 167 -13.29 -4.93 3.09
C TYR A 167 -12.11 -4.89 4.07
N TYR A 168 -12.24 -4.13 5.16
CA TYR A 168 -11.19 -4.01 6.18
C TYR A 168 -10.92 -5.32 6.91
N ALA A 169 -11.94 -6.17 7.08
CA ALA A 169 -11.79 -7.49 7.71
C ALA A 169 -11.09 -8.50 6.78
N GLU A 170 -11.46 -8.51 5.49
CA GLU A 170 -11.03 -9.48 4.49
C GLU A 170 -9.65 -9.17 3.90
N HIS A 171 -9.41 -7.93 3.48
CA HIS A 171 -8.27 -7.57 2.62
C HIS A 171 -7.05 -7.07 3.42
N ARG A 172 -6.55 -7.90 4.36
CA ARG A 172 -5.50 -7.50 5.32
C ARG A 172 -4.18 -7.04 4.68
N ALA A 173 -3.85 -7.56 3.51
CA ALA A 173 -2.63 -7.23 2.77
C ALA A 173 -2.77 -5.99 1.87
N SER A 174 -3.98 -5.47 1.67
CA SER A 174 -4.19 -4.30 0.82
C SER A 174 -3.54 -3.06 1.42
N THR A 175 -2.77 -2.34 0.62
CA THR A 175 -2.18 -1.04 0.98
C THR A 175 -3.27 0.04 1.13
N VAL A 176 -4.41 -0.12 0.47
CA VAL A 176 -5.54 0.83 0.50
C VAL A 176 -6.36 0.71 1.80
N ARG A 177 -6.23 -0.41 2.51
CA ARG A 177 -6.95 -0.71 3.76
C ARG A 177 -6.82 0.39 4.83
N ARG A 178 -5.65 1.02 4.95
CA ARG A 178 -5.44 2.11 5.90
C ARG A 178 -6.31 3.33 5.56
N PHE A 179 -6.48 3.61 4.27
CA PHE A 179 -7.29 4.74 3.80
C PHE A 179 -8.78 4.45 3.94
N VAL A 180 -9.21 3.22 3.65
CA VAL A 180 -10.60 2.77 3.93
C VAL A 180 -10.95 3.01 5.40
N ARG A 181 -10.09 2.58 6.34
CA ARG A 181 -10.32 2.81 7.77
C ARG A 181 -10.44 4.30 8.10
N ARG A 182 -9.46 5.09 7.67
CA ARG A 182 -9.39 6.52 7.99
C ARG A 182 -10.58 7.28 7.42
N ILE A 183 -10.95 7.03 6.16
CA ILE A 183 -11.95 7.83 5.44
C ILE A 183 -13.37 7.34 5.75
N CYS A 184 -13.61 6.03 5.77
CA CYS A 184 -14.95 5.47 5.89
C CYS A 184 -15.36 5.14 7.34
N LEU A 185 -14.41 4.79 8.22
CA LEU A 185 -14.73 4.27 9.56
C LEU A 185 -14.42 5.28 10.67
N GLU A 186 -13.34 6.05 10.53
CA GLU A 186 -12.86 7.03 11.51
C GLU A 186 -13.25 8.48 11.15
N GLY A 187 -13.34 8.81 9.86
CA GLY A 187 -13.49 10.18 9.36
C GLY A 187 -14.93 10.65 9.16
N GLY A 188 -15.86 10.15 9.98
CA GLY A 188 -17.26 10.57 10.02
C GLY A 188 -17.45 11.93 10.67
#